data_AF-A0A822F9E2-F1
#
_entry.id   AF-A0A822F9E2-F1
#
_cell.length_a   1.000
_cell.length_b   1.000
_cell.length_c   1.000
_cell.angle_alpha   90.00
_cell.angle_beta   90.00
_cell.angle_gamma   90.00
#
_symmetry.space_group_name_H-M   'P 1'
#
loop_
_entity.id
_entity.type
_entity.pdbx_description
1 polymer ?
#
loop_
_entity_poly.entity_id
_entity_poly.type
_entity_poly.pdbx_seq_one_letter_code
_entity_poly.pdbx_strand_id
1 'polypeptide(L)'
;LSQNFEEATVDKKDQEEKVSIKENQLKTASQLNEILSRELERTSKIFQSTSERQSTLTGTCSISAAFLIYLGPYTHGFRRLMLTVHWIKSIRDRGMTIVFDQISPVKGRIINWQLDSIQDNQIEINDEQKLLSGSEYRQMLFSLIEFILGDQMYLEWLSKGVLSSDMENHTIIVKSIEYPPLIIDPFGQIDQWIKDYYNVQTIYFDDESNHEIVMLIEQSFLSGSKIYIKNCNSLDSLVYPLAQWKSTSEKFQNTNLIIYCGRRLFCNPSFRFFIQTDFDSLDKVPPSLSLMTTSINCQYSVETLLDDLRQQVFQRVQPNYYQRKLSILHLILICQQRIQSIDSFLKLNSIRFDFTKKLFLFYHLTNFI
;
A
#
# COMPACT_ATOMS: atom_id res chain seq x y z
N LEU A 1 63.41 5.89 -46.46
CA LEU A 1 63.43 6.91 -45.39
C LEU A 1 62.03 7.50 -45.21
N SER A 2 61.43 8.16 -46.20
CA SER A 2 60.06 8.72 -46.09
C SER A 2 58.98 7.70 -45.74
N GLN A 3 58.94 6.53 -46.39
CA GLN A 3 57.97 5.47 -46.08
C GLN A 3 58.09 4.94 -44.64
N ASN A 4 59.30 4.70 -44.14
CA ASN A 4 59.51 4.25 -42.76
C ASN A 4 59.10 5.31 -41.73
N PHE A 5 59.23 6.61 -42.08
CA PHE A 5 58.72 7.69 -41.23
C PHE A 5 57.19 7.73 -41.23
N GLU A 6 56.54 7.54 -42.39
CA GLU A 6 55.08 7.44 -42.47
C GLU A 6 54.56 6.24 -41.65
N GLU A 7 55.18 5.06 -41.81
CA GLU A 7 54.82 3.84 -41.08
C GLU A 7 54.98 4.04 -39.56
N ALA A 8 56.10 4.63 -39.11
CA ALA A 8 56.30 4.95 -37.70
C ALA A 8 55.30 6.00 -37.16
N THR A 9 54.84 6.96 -37.98
CA THR A 9 53.82 7.93 -37.57
C THR A 9 52.43 7.31 -37.47
N VAL A 10 52.11 6.32 -38.32
CA VAL A 10 50.87 5.54 -38.26
C VAL A 10 50.88 4.66 -37.02
N ASP A 11 51.95 3.90 -36.77
CA ASP A 11 52.09 3.07 -35.58
C ASP A 11 52.00 3.88 -34.28
N LYS A 12 52.58 5.08 -34.26
CA LYS A 12 52.47 6.00 -33.13
C LYS A 12 51.03 6.42 -32.87
N LYS A 13 50.28 6.79 -33.92
CA LYS A 13 48.85 7.13 -33.80
C LYS A 13 48.03 5.95 -33.32
N ASP A 14 48.27 4.75 -33.86
CA ASP A 14 47.58 3.53 -33.44
C ASP A 14 47.86 3.19 -31.97
N GLN A 15 49.08 3.42 -31.49
CA GLN A 15 49.43 3.25 -30.08
C GLN A 15 48.75 4.30 -29.20
N GLU A 16 48.72 5.57 -29.62
CA GLU A 16 48.02 6.65 -28.91
C GLU A 16 46.51 6.34 -28.80
N GLU A 17 45.88 5.85 -29.87
CA GLU A 17 44.49 5.41 -29.84
C GLU A 17 44.28 4.23 -28.88
N LYS A 18 45.12 3.20 -28.92
CA LYS A 18 45.06 2.06 -28.00
C LYS A 18 45.24 2.47 -26.54
N VAL A 19 46.13 3.42 -26.27
CA VAL A 19 46.34 3.98 -24.92
C VAL A 19 45.09 4.74 -24.47
N SER A 20 44.50 5.57 -25.33
CA SER A 20 43.28 6.32 -25.01
C SER A 20 42.09 5.40 -24.69
N ILE A 21 41.93 4.30 -25.43
CA ILE A 21 40.89 3.29 -25.20
C ILE A 21 41.11 2.61 -23.84
N LYS A 22 42.35 2.22 -23.52
CA LYS A 22 42.69 1.61 -22.24
C LYS A 22 42.50 2.56 -21.07
N GLU A 23 42.84 3.84 -21.22
CA GLU A 23 42.57 4.86 -20.20
C GLU A 23 41.08 5.03 -19.93
N ASN A 24 40.27 5.07 -20.98
CA ASN A 24 38.82 5.12 -20.84
C ASN A 24 38.27 3.85 -20.17
N GLN A 25 38.79 2.67 -20.52
CA GLN A 25 38.44 1.41 -19.85
C GLN A 25 38.85 1.38 -18.38
N LEU A 26 40.00 1.97 -18.01
CA LEU A 26 40.42 2.07 -16.63
C LEU A 26 39.55 3.03 -15.83
N LYS A 27 39.16 4.16 -16.43
CA LYS A 27 38.21 5.12 -15.82
C LYS A 27 36.83 4.51 -15.61
N THR A 28 36.33 3.74 -16.58
CA THR A 28 35.05 3.05 -16.40
C THR A 28 35.15 1.93 -15.36
N ALA A 29 36.25 1.18 -15.35
CA ALA A 29 36.49 0.15 -14.34
C ALA A 29 36.58 0.73 -12.91
N SER A 30 37.24 1.88 -12.73
CA SER A 30 37.31 2.53 -11.41
C SER A 30 35.95 3.03 -10.94
N GLN A 31 35.17 3.67 -11.81
CA GLN A 31 33.79 4.08 -11.52
C GLN A 31 32.89 2.90 -11.16
N LEU A 32 33.01 1.79 -11.90
CA LEU A 32 32.25 0.56 -11.61
C LEU A 32 32.63 -0.03 -10.26
N ASN A 33 33.92 -0.04 -9.89
CA ASN A 33 34.35 -0.52 -8.59
C ASN A 33 33.76 0.33 -7.44
N GLU A 34 33.67 1.64 -7.60
CA GLU A 34 33.01 2.51 -6.61
C GLU A 34 31.50 2.24 -6.50
N ILE A 35 30.82 1.97 -7.61
CA ILE A 35 29.39 1.64 -7.59
C ILE A 35 29.18 0.27 -6.92
N LEU A 36 29.97 -0.72 -7.30
CA LEU A 36 29.89 -2.08 -6.77
C LEU A 36 30.21 -2.13 -5.27
N SER A 37 31.16 -1.32 -4.79
CA SER A 37 31.46 -1.25 -3.35
C SER A 37 30.28 -0.69 -2.56
N ARG A 38 29.64 0.38 -3.02
CA ARG A 38 28.42 0.94 -2.40
C ARG A 38 27.26 -0.05 -2.41
N GLU A 39 27.07 -0.77 -3.52
CA GLU A 39 26.05 -1.81 -3.61
C GLU A 39 26.33 -2.99 -2.68
N LEU A 40 27.60 -3.38 -2.52
CA LEU A 40 28.01 -4.41 -1.57
C LEU A 40 27.73 -3.98 -0.13
N GLU A 41 28.06 -2.75 0.26
CA GLU A 41 27.73 -2.23 1.58
C GLU A 41 26.22 -2.20 1.84
N ARG A 42 25.44 -1.72 0.86
CA ARG A 42 23.98 -1.65 0.95
C ARG A 42 23.37 -3.05 1.11
N THR A 43 23.79 -4.00 0.28
CA THR A 43 23.29 -5.38 0.32
C THR A 43 23.73 -6.11 1.58
N SER A 44 24.94 -5.85 2.08
CA SER A 44 25.44 -6.37 3.36
C SER A 44 24.58 -5.88 4.53
N LYS A 45 24.26 -4.58 4.58
CA LYS A 45 23.35 -4.01 5.59
C LYS A 45 21.97 -4.65 5.55
N ILE A 46 21.40 -4.84 4.36
CA ILE A 46 20.10 -5.51 4.19
C ILE A 46 20.19 -6.96 4.69
N PHE A 47 21.24 -7.68 4.32
CA PHE A 47 21.44 -9.07 4.74
C PHE A 47 21.50 -9.19 6.27
N GLN A 48 22.33 -8.38 6.93
CA GLN A 48 22.44 -8.35 8.39
C GLN A 48 21.09 -8.03 9.06
N SER A 49 20.33 -7.09 8.49
CA SER A 49 19.01 -6.73 9.02
C SER A 49 17.95 -7.82 8.92
N THR A 50 18.14 -8.81 8.03
CA THR A 50 17.10 -9.80 7.74
C THR A 50 16.76 -10.66 8.96
N SER A 51 17.76 -10.98 9.78
CA SER A 51 17.58 -11.74 11.02
C SER A 51 16.71 -10.99 12.03
N GLU A 52 17.00 -9.71 12.24
CA GLU A 52 16.21 -8.84 13.12
C GLU A 52 14.79 -8.69 12.61
N ARG A 53 14.60 -8.47 11.31
CA ARG A 53 13.28 -8.37 10.68
C ARG A 53 12.44 -9.63 10.87
N GLN A 54 13.05 -10.79 10.79
CA GLN A 54 12.35 -12.05 10.98
C GLN A 54 11.76 -12.16 12.40
N SER A 55 12.47 -11.65 13.41
CA SER A 55 11.98 -11.61 14.79
C SER A 55 10.85 -10.59 14.99
N THR A 56 10.94 -9.41 14.37
CA THR A 56 9.96 -8.32 14.53
C THR A 56 8.71 -8.50 13.67
N LEU A 57 8.77 -9.31 12.61
CA LEU A 57 7.68 -9.52 11.66
C LEU A 57 6.41 -10.06 12.33
N THR A 58 6.58 -10.94 13.32
CA THR A 58 5.44 -11.54 14.03
C THR A 58 4.61 -10.48 14.77
N GLY A 59 5.30 -9.56 15.46
CA GLY A 59 4.68 -8.43 16.14
C GLY A 59 4.00 -7.46 15.18
N THR A 60 4.68 -7.04 14.11
CA THR A 60 4.09 -6.10 13.14
C THR A 60 2.89 -6.70 12.41
N CYS A 61 3.00 -7.95 11.92
CA CYS A 61 1.88 -8.65 11.29
C CYS A 61 0.68 -8.79 12.24
N SER A 62 0.91 -9.04 13.53
CA SER A 62 -0.18 -9.16 14.50
C SER A 62 -0.96 -7.85 14.67
N ILE A 63 -0.27 -6.70 14.77
CA ILE A 63 -0.93 -5.38 14.84
C ILE A 63 -1.63 -5.06 13.54
N SER A 64 -0.97 -5.27 12.40
CA SER A 64 -1.55 -5.00 11.09
C SER A 64 -2.81 -5.83 10.84
N ALA A 65 -2.79 -7.12 11.21
CA ALA A 65 -3.97 -7.98 11.11
C ALA A 65 -5.09 -7.52 12.06
N ALA A 66 -4.75 -7.22 13.32
CA ALA A 66 -5.73 -6.73 14.29
C ALA A 66 -6.37 -5.41 13.83
N PHE A 67 -5.58 -4.50 13.26
CA PHE A 67 -6.05 -3.25 12.68
C PHE A 67 -7.06 -3.47 11.56
N LEU A 68 -6.74 -4.34 10.59
CA LEU A 68 -7.61 -4.61 9.45
C LEU A 68 -8.92 -5.31 9.84
N ILE A 69 -8.89 -6.19 10.85
CA ILE A 69 -10.03 -7.02 11.21
C ILE A 69 -10.94 -6.33 12.24
N TYR A 70 -10.36 -5.71 13.27
CA TYR A 70 -11.13 -5.28 14.45
C TYR A 70 -11.38 -3.78 14.53
N LEU A 71 -10.53 -2.93 13.94
CA LEU A 71 -10.62 -1.49 14.17
C LEU A 71 -11.57 -0.75 13.21
N GLY A 72 -11.92 -1.36 12.07
CA GLY A 72 -12.90 -0.82 11.13
C GLY A 72 -14.15 -0.20 11.75
N PRO A 73 -14.91 -0.92 12.61
CA PRO A 73 -16.18 -0.40 13.16
C PRO A 73 -16.05 0.77 14.14
N TYR A 74 -14.86 1.01 14.69
CA TYR A 74 -14.66 1.96 15.78
C TYR A 74 -14.25 3.35 15.29
N THR A 75 -14.47 4.36 16.14
CA THR A 75 -14.07 5.75 15.89
C THR A 75 -12.55 5.94 15.95
N HIS A 76 -12.05 6.97 15.26
CA HIS A 76 -10.62 7.29 15.20
C HIS A 76 -9.94 7.36 16.59
N GLY A 77 -10.61 7.96 17.58
CA GLY A 77 -10.08 8.06 18.95
C GLY A 77 -9.84 6.69 19.60
N PHE A 78 -10.79 5.76 19.43
CA PHE A 78 -10.65 4.39 19.94
C PHE A 78 -9.56 3.62 19.19
N ARG A 79 -9.48 3.76 17.86
CA ARG A 79 -8.42 3.14 17.04
C ARG A 79 -7.04 3.57 17.50
N ARG A 80 -6.85 4.88 17.71
CA ARG A 80 -5.61 5.44 18.24
C ARG A 80 -5.27 4.87 19.61
N LEU A 81 -6.22 4.81 20.53
CA LEU A 81 -5.99 4.27 21.87
C LEU A 81 -5.54 2.80 21.82
N MET A 82 -6.20 1.98 21.00
CA MET A 82 -5.85 0.57 20.84
C MET A 82 -4.47 0.37 20.22
N LEU A 83 -4.15 1.10 19.14
CA LEU A 83 -2.87 0.98 18.44
C LEU A 83 -1.69 1.53 19.25
N THR A 84 -1.91 2.53 20.10
CA THR A 84 -0.82 3.24 20.79
C THR A 84 -0.57 2.75 22.21
N VAL A 85 -1.61 2.27 22.90
CA VAL A 85 -1.52 1.90 24.33
C VAL A 85 -1.76 0.41 24.52
N HIS A 86 -2.99 -0.07 24.26
CA HIS A 86 -3.39 -1.40 24.70
C HIS A 86 -2.72 -2.54 23.93
N TRP A 87 -2.68 -2.48 22.60
CA TRP A 87 -2.09 -3.55 21.80
C TRP A 87 -0.58 -3.58 21.90
N ILE A 88 0.05 -2.41 21.93
CA ILE A 88 1.50 -2.30 22.16
C ILE A 88 1.87 -2.92 23.51
N LYS A 89 1.16 -2.59 24.59
CA LYS A 89 1.40 -3.18 25.91
C LYS A 89 1.22 -4.70 25.87
N SER A 90 0.13 -5.17 25.28
CA SER A 90 -0.18 -6.61 25.14
C SER A 90 0.91 -7.38 24.40
N ILE A 91 1.51 -6.77 23.38
CA ILE A 91 2.56 -7.38 22.57
C ILE A 91 3.89 -7.39 23.32
N ARG A 92 4.19 -6.32 24.06
CA ARG A 92 5.36 -6.23 24.94
C ARG A 92 5.31 -7.26 26.06
N ASP A 93 4.15 -7.44 26.70
CA ASP A 93 3.95 -8.44 27.76
C ASP A 93 4.18 -9.88 27.27
N ARG A 94 4.02 -10.11 25.96
CA ARG A 94 4.28 -11.39 25.29
C ARG A 94 5.73 -11.53 24.79
N GLY A 95 6.58 -10.53 25.04
CA GLY A 95 7.99 -10.53 24.65
C GLY A 95 8.21 -10.37 23.14
N MET A 96 7.23 -9.86 22.39
CA MET A 96 7.41 -9.59 20.96
C MET A 96 7.73 -8.12 20.73
N THR A 97 8.58 -7.85 19.74
CA THR A 97 9.00 -6.51 19.34
C THR A 97 8.27 -6.04 18.10
N ILE A 98 7.97 -4.74 18.02
CA ILE A 98 7.31 -4.12 16.87
C ILE A 98 8.25 -3.11 16.25
N VAL A 99 8.56 -3.30 14.97
CA VAL A 99 9.40 -2.40 14.17
C VAL A 99 8.78 -2.27 12.79
N PHE A 100 8.27 -1.08 12.45
CA PHE A 100 7.85 -0.78 11.09
C PHE A 100 9.07 -0.28 10.32
N ASP A 101 9.59 -1.13 9.44
CA ASP A 101 10.75 -0.82 8.61
C ASP A 101 10.48 -1.04 7.12
N GLN A 102 11.34 -0.41 6.31
CA GLN A 102 11.33 -0.50 4.86
C GLN A 102 12.71 -0.80 4.31
N ILE A 103 12.72 -1.39 3.14
CA ILE A 103 13.93 -1.54 2.33
C ILE A 103 13.86 -0.50 1.23
N SER A 104 14.55 0.62 1.44
CA SER A 104 14.72 1.63 0.39
C SER A 104 15.68 1.11 -0.67
N PRO A 105 15.35 1.27 -1.96
CA PRO A 105 16.25 0.84 -3.03
C PRO A 105 17.57 1.62 -3.01
N VAL A 106 17.54 2.89 -2.56
CA VAL A 106 18.72 3.78 -2.53
C VAL A 106 19.46 3.72 -1.18
N LYS A 107 18.73 3.75 -0.05
CA LYS A 107 19.34 3.90 1.29
C LYS A 107 19.55 2.58 2.03
N GLY A 108 19.01 1.45 1.55
CA GLY A 108 19.01 0.19 2.28
C GLY A 108 17.88 0.12 3.32
N ARG A 109 18.08 -0.60 4.43
CA ARG A 109 17.07 -0.70 5.49
C ARG A 109 16.88 0.66 6.18
N ILE A 110 15.65 1.14 6.24
CA ILE A 110 15.24 2.33 6.98
C ILE A 110 14.21 1.88 8.02
N ILE A 111 14.46 2.18 9.29
CA ILE A 111 13.48 2.00 10.35
C ILE A 111 12.61 3.25 10.36
N ASN A 112 11.35 3.11 9.98
CA ASN A 112 10.42 4.23 9.93
C ASN A 112 9.83 4.51 11.31
N TRP A 113 9.62 3.45 12.09
CA TRP A 113 9.14 3.54 13.46
C TRP A 113 9.54 2.30 14.27
N GLN A 114 9.94 2.50 15.52
CA GLN A 114 10.30 1.45 16.47
C GLN A 114 9.84 1.82 17.88
N LEU A 115 9.46 0.80 18.65
CA LEU A 115 8.89 0.94 19.99
C LEU A 115 9.86 1.48 21.06
N ASP A 116 11.17 1.37 20.84
CA ASP A 116 12.20 1.58 21.88
C ASP A 116 12.36 3.06 22.32
N SER A 117 11.58 3.98 21.75
CA SER A 117 11.52 5.38 22.18
C SER A 117 10.68 5.62 23.45
N ILE A 118 9.92 4.63 23.94
CA ILE A 118 9.11 4.76 25.16
C ILE A 118 9.91 4.20 26.34
N GLN A 119 10.75 5.04 26.96
CA GLN A 119 11.49 4.66 28.17
C GLN A 119 10.52 4.28 29.30
N ASP A 120 10.74 3.12 29.92
CA ASP A 120 9.93 2.52 30.99
C ASP A 120 9.90 3.31 32.32
N ASN A 121 10.55 4.47 32.41
CA ASN A 121 10.80 5.13 33.70
C ASN A 121 9.68 6.03 34.25
N GLN A 122 8.49 6.06 33.65
CA GLN A 122 7.31 6.68 34.27
C GLN A 122 6.05 5.86 33.95
N ILE A 123 5.92 4.70 34.61
CA ILE A 123 4.66 3.95 34.66
C ILE A 123 4.01 4.22 36.01
N GLU A 124 3.56 5.46 36.19
CA GLU A 124 2.44 5.74 37.08
C GLU A 124 1.15 5.74 36.25
N ILE A 125 0.12 5.13 36.83
CA ILE A 125 -1.15 4.79 36.23
C ILE A 125 -2.00 6.06 36.18
N ASN A 126 -1.95 6.80 35.06
CA ASN A 126 -2.98 7.72 34.63
C ASN A 126 -3.16 7.52 33.13
N ASP A 127 -4.23 6.81 32.75
CA ASP A 127 -4.47 6.28 31.40
C ASP A 127 -4.57 7.35 30.29
N GLU A 128 -4.71 8.63 30.66
CA GLU A 128 -4.82 9.76 29.71
C GLU A 128 -3.46 10.37 29.30
N GLN A 129 -2.38 10.15 30.05
CA GLN A 129 -1.10 10.85 29.83
C GLN A 129 -0.14 10.15 28.85
N LYS A 130 -0.50 8.98 28.30
CA LYS A 130 0.35 8.17 27.40
C LYS A 130 -0.16 8.06 25.96
N LEU A 131 -1.12 8.88 25.57
CA LEU A 131 -1.48 8.99 24.16
C LEU A 131 -0.31 9.63 23.41
N LEU A 132 0.29 8.87 22.48
CA LEU A 132 1.27 9.40 21.53
C LEU A 132 0.76 10.72 20.96
N SER A 133 1.62 11.73 20.82
CA SER A 133 1.22 13.01 20.24
C SER A 133 0.59 12.79 18.86
N GLY A 134 -0.30 13.69 18.42
CA GLY A 134 -0.97 13.54 17.11
C GLY A 134 0.01 13.43 15.93
N SER A 135 1.23 13.96 16.05
CA SER A 135 2.32 13.77 15.08
C SER A 135 2.93 12.37 15.11
N GLU A 136 3.24 11.86 16.31
CA GLU A 136 3.84 10.53 16.45
C GLU A 136 2.86 9.41 16.08
N TYR A 137 1.59 9.57 16.43
CA TYR A 137 0.54 8.66 15.98
C TYR A 137 0.46 8.62 14.45
N ARG A 138 0.47 9.78 13.79
CA ARG A 138 0.44 9.85 12.31
C ARG A 138 1.66 9.18 11.69
N GLN A 139 2.83 9.33 12.29
CA GLN A 139 4.04 8.68 11.79
C GLN A 139 3.96 7.15 11.93
N MET A 140 3.51 6.65 13.09
CA MET A 140 3.25 5.22 13.29
C MET A 140 2.21 4.71 12.30
N LEU A 141 1.10 5.44 12.14
CA LEU A 141 0.03 5.09 11.21
C LEU A 141 0.51 4.99 9.77
N PHE A 142 1.26 5.97 9.30
CA PHE A 142 1.82 5.93 7.94
C PHE A 142 2.73 4.72 7.77
N SER A 143 3.58 4.43 8.75
CA SER A 143 4.47 3.25 8.68
C SER A 143 3.69 1.93 8.66
N LEU A 144 2.59 1.84 9.41
CA LEU A 144 1.69 0.69 9.44
C LEU A 144 0.95 0.52 8.10
N ILE A 145 0.40 1.61 7.56
CA ILE A 145 -0.33 1.61 6.29
C ILE A 145 0.59 1.27 5.12
N GLU A 146 1.79 1.83 5.12
CA GLU A 146 2.81 1.54 4.11
C GLU A 146 3.25 0.08 4.17
N PHE A 147 3.38 -0.50 5.36
CA PHE A 147 3.63 -1.94 5.53
C PHE A 147 2.48 -2.81 4.97
N ILE A 148 1.22 -2.41 5.17
CA ILE A 148 0.05 -3.17 4.71
C ILE A 148 -0.15 -3.08 3.19
N LEU A 149 -0.05 -1.88 2.62
CA LEU A 149 -0.32 -1.61 1.21
C LEU A 149 0.89 -1.88 0.32
N GLY A 150 2.09 -1.63 0.84
CA GLY A 150 3.33 -1.53 0.09
C GLY A 150 3.59 -0.10 -0.43
N ASP A 151 4.87 0.21 -0.60
CA ASP A 151 5.39 1.55 -0.93
C ASP A 151 4.74 2.16 -2.17
N GLN A 152 4.52 1.37 -3.23
CA GLN A 152 3.94 1.87 -4.48
C GLN A 152 2.52 2.40 -4.28
N MET A 153 1.66 1.58 -3.69
CA MET A 153 0.25 1.92 -3.51
C MET A 153 0.08 3.04 -2.47
N TYR A 154 0.91 3.04 -1.43
CA TYR A 154 0.99 4.11 -0.45
C TYR A 154 1.35 5.46 -1.10
N LEU A 155 2.40 5.50 -1.91
CA LEU A 155 2.83 6.72 -2.60
C LEU A 155 1.84 7.18 -3.67
N GLU A 156 1.18 6.26 -4.37
CA GLU A 156 0.08 6.62 -5.27
C GLU A 156 -1.01 7.41 -4.55
N TRP A 157 -1.44 6.94 -3.37
CA TRP A 157 -2.48 7.62 -2.60
C TRP A 157 -2.01 8.98 -2.07
N LEU A 158 -0.78 9.07 -1.59
CA LEU A 158 -0.19 10.36 -1.20
C LEU A 158 -0.07 11.33 -2.39
N SER A 159 0.28 10.85 -3.57
CA SER A 159 0.37 11.66 -4.79
C SER A 159 -0.99 12.18 -5.26
N LYS A 160 -2.07 11.47 -4.92
CA LYS A 160 -3.46 11.89 -5.13
C LYS A 160 -3.99 12.81 -4.02
N GLY A 161 -3.23 13.00 -2.95
CA GLY A 161 -3.60 13.87 -1.83
C GLY A 161 -4.58 13.24 -0.85
N VAL A 162 -4.62 11.92 -0.73
CA VAL A 162 -5.44 11.23 0.28
C VAL A 162 -4.91 11.54 1.69
N LEU A 163 -5.80 11.88 2.63
CA LEU A 163 -5.49 12.24 4.02
C LEU A 163 -5.17 11.01 4.87
N SER A 164 -4.38 11.15 5.95
CA SER A 164 -4.04 10.03 6.84
C SER A 164 -5.27 9.32 7.43
N SER A 165 -6.29 10.10 7.81
CA SER A 165 -7.59 9.61 8.30
C SER A 165 -8.30 8.74 7.27
N ASP A 166 -8.38 9.24 6.03
CA ASP A 166 -8.99 8.53 4.91
C ASP A 166 -8.20 7.27 4.54
N MET A 167 -6.87 7.34 4.60
CA MET A 167 -5.99 6.20 4.31
C MET A 167 -6.31 5.03 5.25
N GLU A 168 -6.65 5.25 6.52
CA GLU A 168 -7.08 4.18 7.43
C GLU A 168 -8.29 3.43 6.86
N ASN A 169 -9.37 4.14 6.58
CA ASN A 169 -10.61 3.55 6.08
C ASN A 169 -10.36 2.90 4.71
N HIS A 170 -9.67 3.59 3.81
CA HIS A 170 -9.33 3.06 2.50
C HIS A 170 -8.48 1.79 2.59
N THR A 171 -7.51 1.70 3.52
CA THR A 171 -6.70 0.48 3.67
C THR A 171 -7.55 -0.73 4.04
N ILE A 172 -8.48 -0.55 4.98
CA ILE A 172 -9.40 -1.60 5.41
C ILE A 172 -10.30 -1.99 4.25
N ILE A 173 -10.88 -1.01 3.54
CA ILE A 173 -11.71 -1.25 2.35
C ILE A 173 -10.93 -2.01 1.28
N VAL A 174 -9.68 -1.66 0.98
CA VAL A 174 -8.90 -2.34 -0.06
C VAL A 174 -8.59 -3.77 0.32
N LYS A 175 -8.16 -3.99 1.57
CA LYS A 175 -7.73 -5.31 2.06
C LYS A 175 -8.89 -6.21 2.47
N SER A 176 -10.12 -5.70 2.61
CA SER A 176 -11.34 -6.49 2.84
C SER A 176 -11.75 -7.26 1.59
N ILE A 177 -11.04 -8.35 1.31
CA ILE A 177 -11.29 -9.21 0.14
C ILE A 177 -12.22 -10.35 0.49
N GLU A 178 -12.09 -10.93 1.68
CA GLU A 178 -12.83 -12.13 2.09
C GLU A 178 -14.29 -11.81 2.42
N TYR A 179 -14.48 -10.80 3.27
CA TYR A 179 -15.79 -10.25 3.59
C TYR A 179 -15.96 -8.88 2.90
N PRO A 180 -17.16 -8.57 2.40
CA PRO A 180 -17.44 -7.24 1.87
C PRO A 180 -17.28 -6.14 2.91
N PRO A 181 -16.81 -4.96 2.49
CA PRO A 181 -16.90 -3.76 3.31
C PRO A 181 -18.36 -3.30 3.45
N LEU A 182 -18.81 -3.21 4.69
CA LEU A 182 -20.03 -2.50 5.10
C LEU A 182 -19.61 -1.12 5.60
N ILE A 183 -19.95 -0.09 4.84
CA ILE A 183 -19.51 1.28 5.02
C ILE A 183 -20.62 2.06 5.72
N ILE A 184 -20.29 2.59 6.88
CA ILE A 184 -21.16 3.47 7.65
C ILE A 184 -20.69 4.89 7.39
N ASP A 185 -21.33 5.55 6.43
CA ASP A 185 -20.94 6.87 5.94
C ASP A 185 -22.18 7.76 5.77
N PRO A 186 -22.68 8.39 6.86
CA PRO A 186 -23.86 9.24 6.81
C PRO A 186 -23.64 10.53 6.00
N PHE A 187 -22.39 10.91 5.72
CA PHE A 187 -22.05 12.15 5.02
C PHE A 187 -21.58 11.93 3.58
N GLY A 188 -21.41 10.67 3.16
CA GLY A 188 -20.99 10.30 1.80
C GLY A 188 -19.57 10.75 1.43
N GLN A 189 -18.64 10.82 2.39
CA GLN A 189 -17.25 11.22 2.14
C GLN A 189 -16.54 10.25 1.19
N ILE A 190 -16.76 8.94 1.36
CA ILE A 190 -16.00 7.90 0.67
C ILE A 190 -16.61 7.56 -0.70
N ASP A 191 -17.84 8.00 -0.94
CA ASP A 191 -18.60 7.70 -2.16
C ASP A 191 -17.86 8.04 -3.45
N GLN A 192 -17.33 9.25 -3.55
CA GLN A 192 -16.62 9.71 -4.73
C GLN A 192 -15.34 8.89 -4.92
N TRP A 193 -14.63 8.64 -3.83
CA TRP A 193 -13.39 7.86 -3.87
C TRP A 193 -13.62 6.42 -4.34
N ILE A 194 -14.68 5.72 -3.87
CA ILE A 194 -14.98 4.36 -4.33
C ILE A 194 -15.33 4.33 -5.82
N LYS A 195 -16.12 5.30 -6.28
CA LYS A 195 -16.49 5.44 -7.69
C LYS A 195 -15.24 5.62 -8.55
N ASP A 196 -14.37 6.53 -8.18
CA ASP A 196 -13.15 6.84 -8.94
C ASP A 196 -12.11 5.71 -8.87
N TYR A 197 -11.95 5.07 -7.71
CA TYR A 197 -10.92 4.06 -7.50
C TYR A 197 -11.28 2.70 -8.10
N TYR A 198 -12.53 2.28 -7.96
CA TYR A 198 -12.96 0.94 -8.40
C TYR A 198 -13.72 0.93 -9.72
N ASN A 199 -14.20 2.08 -10.21
CA ASN A 199 -15.11 2.19 -11.35
C ASN A 199 -16.34 1.27 -11.15
N VAL A 200 -17.10 1.56 -10.08
CA VAL A 200 -18.24 0.74 -9.64
C VAL A 200 -19.53 1.11 -10.37
N GLN A 201 -20.37 0.09 -10.56
CA GLN A 201 -21.78 0.29 -10.91
C GLN A 201 -22.58 0.51 -9.62
N THR A 202 -23.20 1.69 -9.48
CA THR A 202 -24.00 2.03 -8.31
C THR A 202 -25.42 1.52 -8.43
N ILE A 203 -25.92 0.87 -7.37
CA ILE A 203 -27.30 0.41 -7.25
C ILE A 203 -27.91 1.07 -6.02
N TYR A 204 -29.08 1.66 -6.17
CA TYR A 204 -29.89 2.17 -5.07
C TYR A 204 -30.97 1.13 -4.77
N PHE A 205 -31.06 0.67 -3.53
CA PHE A 205 -32.19 -0.15 -3.11
C PHE A 205 -33.37 0.77 -2.84
N ASP A 206 -34.29 0.82 -3.80
CA ASP A 206 -35.63 1.37 -3.62
C ASP A 206 -36.59 0.17 -3.49
N ASP A 207 -37.46 0.19 -2.48
CA ASP A 207 -38.33 -0.94 -2.09
C ASP A 207 -39.20 -1.52 -3.23
N GLU A 208 -39.36 -0.80 -4.35
CA GLU A 208 -40.26 -1.14 -5.47
C GLU A 208 -39.60 -1.92 -6.64
N SER A 209 -38.26 -2.02 -6.72
CA SER A 209 -37.54 -2.48 -7.94
C SER A 209 -36.69 -3.76 -7.81
N ASN A 210 -37.10 -4.67 -6.92
CA ASN A 210 -36.31 -5.86 -6.53
C ASN A 210 -35.92 -6.81 -7.69
N HIS A 211 -36.76 -6.98 -8.71
CA HIS A 211 -36.44 -7.89 -9.83
C HIS A 211 -35.32 -7.38 -10.74
N GLU A 212 -35.31 -6.08 -11.04
CA GLU A 212 -34.27 -5.48 -11.89
C GLU A 212 -32.91 -5.48 -11.18
N ILE A 213 -32.91 -5.20 -9.88
CA ILE A 213 -31.72 -5.26 -9.02
C ILE A 213 -31.12 -6.67 -9.01
N VAL A 214 -31.96 -7.71 -8.83
CA VAL A 214 -31.50 -9.10 -8.87
C VAL A 214 -30.88 -9.45 -10.22
N MET A 215 -31.50 -9.08 -11.35
CA MET A 215 -30.94 -9.35 -12.67
C MET A 215 -29.59 -8.65 -12.89
N LEU A 216 -29.46 -7.40 -12.44
CA LEU A 216 -28.22 -6.63 -12.54
C LEU A 216 -27.10 -7.25 -11.72
N ILE A 217 -27.42 -7.73 -10.52
CA ILE A 217 -26.52 -8.50 -9.66
C ILE A 217 -26.12 -9.82 -10.34
N GLU A 218 -27.05 -10.57 -10.91
CA GLU A 218 -26.74 -11.81 -11.64
C GLU A 218 -25.79 -11.55 -12.82
N GLN A 219 -26.03 -10.49 -13.59
CA GLN A 219 -25.14 -10.07 -14.69
C GLN A 219 -23.76 -9.64 -14.17
N SER A 220 -23.69 -9.01 -13.01
CA SER A 220 -22.42 -8.59 -12.40
C SER A 220 -21.56 -9.76 -11.96
N PHE A 221 -22.16 -10.84 -11.45
CA PHE A 221 -21.45 -12.06 -11.09
C PHE A 221 -20.77 -12.69 -12.32
N LEU A 222 -21.48 -12.71 -13.44
CA LEU A 222 -20.97 -13.26 -14.71
C LEU A 222 -19.89 -12.38 -15.34
N SER A 223 -20.14 -11.06 -15.39
CA SER A 223 -19.22 -10.10 -16.02
C SER A 223 -18.01 -9.75 -15.14
N GLY A 224 -18.12 -9.94 -13.82
CA GLY A 224 -17.10 -9.52 -12.85
C GLY A 224 -17.08 -8.02 -12.59
N SER A 225 -18.18 -7.30 -12.87
CA SER A 225 -18.32 -5.88 -12.58
C SER A 225 -18.40 -5.63 -11.07
N LYS A 226 -17.90 -4.48 -10.61
CA LYS A 226 -17.90 -4.16 -9.18
C LYS A 226 -19.17 -3.38 -8.84
N ILE A 227 -19.89 -3.81 -7.82
CA ILE A 227 -21.16 -3.18 -7.41
C ILE A 227 -20.95 -2.35 -6.14
N TYR A 228 -21.53 -1.15 -6.13
CA TYR A 228 -21.69 -0.36 -4.92
C TYR A 228 -23.16 -0.15 -4.61
N ILE A 229 -23.60 -0.69 -3.48
CA ILE A 229 -24.99 -0.68 -3.05
C ILE A 229 -25.20 0.44 -2.03
N LYS A 230 -26.21 1.28 -2.26
CA LYS A 230 -26.56 2.42 -1.41
C LYS A 230 -27.94 2.27 -0.78
N ASN A 231 -28.12 2.95 0.36
CA ASN A 231 -29.37 3.08 1.11
C ASN A 231 -29.95 1.74 1.60
N CYS A 232 -29.09 0.80 2.00
CA CYS A 232 -29.52 -0.48 2.56
C CYS A 232 -30.03 -0.35 4.02
N ASN A 233 -31.05 0.48 4.25
CA ASN A 233 -31.63 0.67 5.58
C ASN A 233 -32.59 -0.48 5.93
N SER A 234 -33.38 -0.93 4.95
CA SER A 234 -34.08 -2.22 4.95
C SER A 234 -33.08 -3.29 4.48
N LEU A 235 -32.38 -3.92 5.42
CA LEU A 235 -31.37 -4.94 5.13
C LEU A 235 -32.03 -6.25 4.68
N ASP A 236 -32.47 -6.24 3.43
CA ASP A 236 -33.28 -7.22 2.74
C ASP A 236 -32.68 -8.63 2.68
N SER A 237 -33.57 -9.59 2.38
CA SER A 237 -33.25 -10.99 2.03
C SER A 237 -32.24 -11.13 0.88
N LEU A 238 -32.02 -10.09 0.08
CA LEU A 238 -31.09 -10.07 -1.05
C LEU A 238 -29.64 -9.79 -0.63
N VAL A 239 -29.43 -9.00 0.43
CA VAL A 239 -28.07 -8.60 0.86
C VAL A 239 -27.36 -9.75 1.58
N TYR A 240 -28.08 -10.58 2.35
CA TYR A 240 -27.48 -11.70 3.10
C TYR A 240 -26.83 -12.76 2.20
N PRO A 241 -27.49 -13.27 1.14
CA PRO A 241 -26.86 -14.19 0.20
C PRO A 241 -25.67 -13.56 -0.53
N LEU A 242 -25.66 -12.24 -0.76
CA LEU A 242 -24.48 -11.53 -1.26
C LEU A 242 -23.37 -11.51 -0.22
N ALA A 243 -23.66 -11.16 1.02
CA ALA A 243 -22.66 -11.13 2.09
C ALA A 243 -21.87 -12.46 2.19
N GLN A 244 -22.55 -13.59 1.94
CA GLN A 244 -21.98 -14.93 2.00
C GLN A 244 -21.46 -15.49 0.67
N TRP A 245 -21.52 -14.75 -0.44
CA TRP A 245 -21.36 -15.34 -1.79
C TRP A 245 -20.02 -16.07 -1.97
N LYS A 246 -18.96 -15.60 -1.32
CA LYS A 246 -17.64 -16.26 -1.32
C LYS A 246 -17.61 -17.51 -0.47
N SER A 247 -18.22 -17.52 0.71
CA SER A 247 -18.28 -18.68 1.60
C SER A 247 -19.07 -19.83 0.99
N THR A 248 -20.07 -19.52 0.17
CA THR A 248 -20.87 -20.51 -0.58
C THR A 248 -20.27 -20.90 -1.92
N SER A 249 -19.06 -20.43 -2.26
CA SER A 249 -18.47 -20.73 -3.57
C SER A 249 -17.93 -22.16 -3.62
N GLU A 250 -18.55 -22.99 -4.46
CA GLU A 250 -18.04 -24.32 -4.79
C GLU A 250 -17.17 -24.23 -6.03
N LYS A 251 -16.01 -24.91 -6.02
CA LYS A 251 -15.17 -25.00 -7.21
C LYS A 251 -15.72 -26.08 -8.13
N PHE A 252 -16.25 -25.68 -9.28
CA PHE A 252 -16.65 -26.60 -10.34
C PHE A 252 -15.79 -26.36 -11.58
N GLN A 253 -14.99 -27.36 -11.96
CA GLN A 253 -14.16 -27.32 -13.18
C GLN A 253 -13.33 -26.01 -13.34
N ASN A 254 -12.61 -25.61 -12.28
CA ASN A 254 -11.81 -24.37 -12.20
C ASN A 254 -12.58 -23.04 -12.23
N THR A 255 -13.91 -23.06 -12.16
CA THR A 255 -14.73 -21.85 -12.01
C THR A 255 -15.44 -21.85 -10.65
N ASN A 256 -15.67 -20.66 -10.09
CA ASN A 256 -16.38 -20.51 -8.83
C ASN A 256 -17.89 -20.49 -9.11
N LEU A 257 -18.63 -21.42 -8.51
CA LEU A 257 -20.08 -21.50 -8.61
C LEU A 257 -20.71 -21.05 -7.30
N ILE A 258 -21.70 -20.19 -7.38
CA ILE A 258 -22.37 -19.58 -6.21
C ILE A 258 -23.86 -19.85 -6.32
N ILE A 259 -24.51 -20.04 -5.17
CA ILE A 259 -25.96 -20.07 -5.08
C ILE A 259 -26.44 -18.70 -4.60
N TYR A 260 -27.14 -17.98 -5.46
CA TYR A 260 -27.75 -16.70 -5.14
C TYR A 260 -29.27 -16.78 -5.36
N CYS A 261 -30.06 -16.46 -4.32
CA CYS A 261 -31.52 -16.52 -4.36
C CYS A 261 -32.11 -17.83 -4.94
N GLY A 262 -31.47 -18.97 -4.65
CA GLY A 262 -31.88 -20.30 -5.14
C GLY A 262 -31.40 -20.65 -6.55
N ARG A 263 -30.67 -19.76 -7.25
CA ARG A 263 -30.09 -19.99 -8.58
C ARG A 263 -28.59 -20.23 -8.50
N ARG A 264 -28.09 -21.14 -9.34
CA ARG A 264 -26.65 -21.43 -9.47
C ARG A 264 -26.06 -20.53 -10.56
N LEU A 265 -25.07 -19.72 -10.19
CA LEU A 265 -24.41 -18.74 -11.05
C LEU A 265 -22.91 -18.98 -11.08
N PHE A 266 -22.29 -18.74 -12.24
CA PHE A 266 -20.84 -18.64 -12.33
C PHE A 266 -20.39 -17.27 -11.84
N CYS A 267 -19.35 -17.26 -11.01
CA CYS A 267 -18.76 -16.04 -10.49
C CYS A 267 -17.38 -15.81 -11.09
N ASN A 268 -17.23 -14.63 -11.69
CA ASN A 268 -15.92 -14.13 -12.09
C ASN A 268 -15.09 -13.78 -10.83
N PRO A 269 -13.81 -14.18 -10.74
CA PRO A 269 -12.94 -13.84 -9.62
C PRO A 269 -12.72 -12.32 -9.42
N SER A 270 -12.93 -11.49 -10.45
CA SER A 270 -12.80 -10.03 -10.34
C SER A 270 -14.00 -9.35 -9.66
N PHE A 271 -15.10 -10.07 -9.45
CA PHE A 271 -16.31 -9.53 -8.84
C PHE A 271 -16.02 -9.03 -7.42
N ARG A 272 -16.50 -7.83 -7.11
CA ARG A 272 -16.39 -7.21 -5.77
C ARG A 272 -17.63 -6.37 -5.50
N PHE A 273 -18.06 -6.37 -4.25
CA PHE A 273 -19.24 -5.64 -3.82
C PHE A 273 -18.95 -4.81 -2.58
N PHE A 274 -19.62 -3.67 -2.48
CA PHE A 274 -19.51 -2.71 -1.41
C PHE A 274 -20.93 -2.35 -0.96
N ILE A 275 -21.14 -2.25 0.36
CA ILE A 275 -22.44 -1.89 0.94
C ILE A 275 -22.27 -0.58 1.68
N GLN A 276 -23.13 0.40 1.40
CA GLN A 276 -23.25 1.62 2.18
C GLN A 276 -24.55 1.60 2.97
N THR A 277 -24.45 2.01 4.23
CA THR A 277 -25.58 2.33 5.09
C THR A 277 -25.49 3.77 5.55
N ASP A 278 -26.65 4.42 5.66
CA ASP A 278 -26.75 5.80 6.13
C ASP A 278 -26.96 5.85 7.66
N PHE A 279 -26.67 4.76 8.37
CA PHE A 279 -26.85 4.70 9.81
C PHE A 279 -25.88 5.64 10.53
N ASP A 280 -26.38 6.34 11.54
CA ASP A 280 -25.55 7.20 12.41
C ASP A 280 -24.72 6.41 13.42
N SER A 281 -24.84 5.09 13.49
CA SER A 281 -24.09 4.27 14.44
C SER A 281 -24.08 2.81 14.03
N LEU A 282 -23.02 2.12 14.42
CA LEU A 282 -22.87 0.68 14.24
C LEU A 282 -23.95 -0.11 14.98
N ASP A 283 -24.48 0.40 16.09
CA ASP A 283 -25.50 -0.29 16.90
C ASP A 283 -26.80 -0.56 16.14
N LYS A 284 -27.06 0.21 15.08
CA LYS A 284 -28.20 0.01 14.17
C LYS A 284 -27.97 -1.12 13.16
N VAL A 285 -26.73 -1.57 12.99
CA VAL A 285 -26.38 -2.68 12.10
C VAL A 285 -26.72 -4.00 12.80
N PRO A 286 -27.51 -4.88 12.16
CA PRO A 286 -27.86 -6.17 12.75
C PRO A 286 -26.60 -7.04 12.90
N PRO A 287 -26.44 -7.75 14.03
CA PRO A 287 -25.27 -8.60 14.29
C PRO A 287 -25.06 -9.68 13.21
N SER A 288 -26.13 -10.18 12.63
CA SER A 288 -26.10 -11.15 11.52
C SER A 288 -25.35 -10.62 10.30
N LEU A 289 -25.52 -9.34 9.95
CA LEU A 289 -24.80 -8.72 8.84
C LEU A 289 -23.37 -8.38 9.23
N SER A 290 -23.15 -7.86 10.46
CA SER A 290 -21.80 -7.55 10.93
C SER A 290 -20.89 -8.78 11.02
N LEU A 291 -21.45 -9.98 11.15
CA LEU A 291 -20.69 -11.23 11.11
C LEU A 291 -20.19 -11.58 9.70
N MET A 292 -20.97 -11.22 8.67
CA MET A 292 -20.73 -11.60 7.28
C MET A 292 -20.03 -10.49 6.49
N THR A 293 -19.77 -9.34 7.12
CA THR A 293 -19.23 -8.15 6.50
C THR A 293 -18.10 -7.57 7.36
N THR A 294 -17.16 -6.87 6.75
CA THR A 294 -16.19 -6.05 7.48
C THR A 294 -16.78 -4.66 7.65
N SER A 295 -17.26 -4.35 8.85
CA SER A 295 -17.85 -3.04 9.17
C SER A 295 -16.77 -1.96 9.28
N ILE A 296 -17.03 -0.82 8.66
CA ILE A 296 -16.09 0.30 8.56
C ILE A 296 -16.84 1.58 8.90
N ASN A 297 -16.41 2.23 9.97
CA ASN A 297 -16.95 3.50 10.41
C ASN A 297 -16.20 4.65 9.77
N CYS A 298 -16.92 5.43 8.96
CA CYS A 298 -16.39 6.55 8.20
C CYS A 298 -16.87 7.90 8.75
N GLN A 299 -17.38 7.92 9.99
CA GLN A 299 -17.83 9.14 10.63
C GLN A 299 -16.67 10.06 10.98
N TYR A 300 -16.93 11.37 10.88
CA TYR A 300 -15.98 12.39 11.31
C TYR A 300 -15.76 12.34 12.82
N SER A 301 -14.48 12.31 13.19
CA SER A 301 -14.01 12.74 14.50
C SER A 301 -13.58 14.21 14.42
N VAL A 302 -13.52 14.90 15.56
CA VAL A 302 -13.01 16.28 15.64
C VAL A 302 -11.59 16.36 15.05
N GLU A 303 -10.74 15.36 15.31
CA GLU A 303 -9.37 15.32 14.78
C GLU A 303 -9.34 15.15 13.26
N THR A 304 -10.20 14.28 12.70
CA THR A 304 -10.22 14.01 11.25
C THR A 304 -10.80 15.20 10.49
N LEU A 305 -11.88 15.79 10.99
CA LEU A 305 -12.47 16.99 10.41
C LEU A 305 -11.48 18.16 10.39
N LEU A 306 -10.69 18.33 11.46
CA LEU A 306 -9.66 19.37 11.50
C LEU A 306 -8.55 19.14 10.48
N ASP A 307 -8.10 17.91 10.28
CA ASP A 307 -7.07 17.58 9.29
C ASP A 307 -7.59 17.78 7.86
N ASP A 308 -8.85 17.43 7.58
CA ASP A 308 -9.49 17.65 6.29
C ASP A 308 -9.62 19.15 5.98
N LEU A 309 -10.11 19.94 6.95
CA LEU A 309 -10.20 21.39 6.83
C LEU A 309 -8.82 22.03 6.65
N ARG A 310 -7.79 21.56 7.37
CA ARG A 310 -6.42 22.06 7.19
C ARG A 310 -5.93 21.83 5.77
N GLN A 311 -6.17 20.65 5.20
CA GLN A 311 -5.76 20.37 3.83
C GLN A 311 -6.52 21.24 2.82
N GLN A 312 -7.84 21.40 2.97
CA GLN A 312 -8.63 22.26 2.11
C GLN A 312 -8.19 23.74 2.20
N VAL A 313 -7.90 24.22 3.40
CA VAL A 313 -7.35 25.57 3.61
C VAL A 313 -5.97 25.69 2.98
N PHE A 314 -5.09 24.72 3.15
CA PHE A 314 -3.76 24.73 2.54
C PHE A 314 -3.84 24.79 1.01
N GLN A 315 -4.74 24.01 0.40
CA GLN A 315 -4.99 24.02 -1.03
C GLN A 315 -5.47 25.40 -1.52
N ARG A 316 -6.33 26.09 -0.75
CA ARG A 316 -6.87 27.41 -1.13
C ARG A 316 -5.90 28.56 -0.88
N VAL A 317 -5.21 28.57 0.24
CA VAL A 317 -4.31 29.66 0.64
C VAL A 317 -3.00 29.61 -0.14
N GLN A 318 -2.47 28.42 -0.41
CA GLN A 318 -1.19 28.22 -1.08
C GLN A 318 -1.26 27.13 -2.16
N PRO A 319 -2.00 27.35 -3.26
CA PRO A 319 -2.19 26.34 -4.30
C PRO A 319 -0.87 25.92 -4.98
N ASN A 320 0.05 26.86 -5.19
CA ASN A 320 1.35 26.59 -5.82
C ASN A 320 2.19 25.59 -5.02
N TYR A 321 2.21 25.73 -3.69
CA TYR A 321 2.95 24.81 -2.82
C TYR A 321 2.27 23.45 -2.74
N TYR A 322 0.93 23.42 -2.70
CA TYR A 322 0.17 22.18 -2.72
C TYR A 322 0.42 21.38 -4.01
N GLN A 323 0.35 22.02 -5.18
CA GLN A 323 0.64 21.38 -6.46
C GLN A 323 2.09 20.88 -6.55
N ARG A 324 3.06 21.68 -6.06
CA ARG A 324 4.47 21.25 -5.98
C ARG A 324 4.67 20.05 -5.06
N LYS A 325 3.97 19.99 -3.92
CA LYS A 325 4.01 18.82 -3.02
C LYS A 325 3.54 17.56 -3.76
N LEU A 326 2.39 17.62 -4.44
CA LEU A 326 1.85 16.48 -5.18
C LEU A 326 2.76 16.07 -6.36
N SER A 327 3.31 17.03 -7.10
CA SER A 327 4.19 16.73 -8.23
C SER A 327 5.49 16.06 -7.79
N ILE A 328 6.07 16.50 -6.66
CA ILE A 328 7.25 15.85 -6.08
C ILE A 328 6.94 14.42 -5.66
N LEU A 329 5.80 14.18 -5.00
CA LEU A 329 5.39 12.83 -4.61
C LEU A 329 5.19 11.91 -5.82
N HIS A 330 4.57 12.43 -6.89
CA HIS A 330 4.42 11.69 -8.14
C HIS A 330 5.75 11.38 -8.82
N LEU A 331 6.71 12.33 -8.80
CA LEU A 331 8.06 12.07 -9.31
C LEU A 331 8.78 10.99 -8.49
N ILE A 332 8.66 11.02 -7.16
CA ILE A 332 9.21 9.98 -6.29
C ILE A 332 8.64 8.60 -6.66
N LEU A 333 7.32 8.50 -6.86
CA LEU A 333 6.67 7.26 -7.30
C LEU A 333 7.27 6.74 -8.63
N ILE A 334 7.38 7.59 -9.65
CA ILE A 334 7.96 7.21 -10.94
C ILE A 334 9.41 6.74 -10.77
N CYS A 335 10.20 7.49 -9.99
CA CYS A 335 11.59 7.13 -9.71
C CYS A 335 11.67 5.75 -9.04
N GLN A 336 10.82 5.47 -8.05
CA GLN A 336 10.81 4.16 -7.40
C GLN A 336 10.42 3.02 -8.35
N GLN A 337 9.39 3.21 -9.18
CA GLN A 337 8.99 2.23 -10.19
C GLN A 337 10.13 1.94 -11.17
N ARG A 338 10.82 2.99 -11.63
CA ARG A 338 12.00 2.85 -12.50
C ARG A 338 13.12 2.07 -11.81
N ILE A 339 13.45 2.41 -10.57
CA ILE A 339 14.52 1.69 -9.84
C ILE A 339 14.16 0.21 -9.67
N GLN A 340 12.91 -0.11 -9.31
CA GLN A 340 12.46 -1.50 -9.20
C GLN A 340 12.51 -2.25 -10.54
N SER A 341 12.18 -1.59 -11.65
CA SER A 341 12.31 -2.16 -12.99
C SER A 341 13.76 -2.48 -13.34
N ILE A 342 14.70 -1.60 -12.98
CA ILE A 342 16.13 -1.81 -13.20
C ILE A 342 16.65 -2.95 -12.32
N ASP A 343 16.27 -2.97 -11.03
CA ASP A 343 16.67 -4.03 -10.10
C ASP A 343 16.19 -5.42 -10.55
N SER A 344 14.93 -5.52 -11.01
CA SER A 344 14.40 -6.79 -11.54
C SER A 344 15.13 -7.25 -12.80
N PHE A 345 15.48 -6.32 -13.70
CA PHE A 345 16.27 -6.60 -14.89
C PHE A 345 17.68 -7.09 -14.55
N LEU A 346 18.36 -6.48 -13.57
CA LEU A 346 19.68 -6.90 -13.12
C LEU A 346 19.66 -8.29 -12.47
N LYS A 347 18.64 -8.60 -11.65
CA LYS A 347 18.48 -9.92 -11.03
C LYS A 347 18.34 -11.03 -12.06
N LEU A 348 17.52 -10.84 -13.10
CA LEU A 348 17.32 -11.84 -14.17
C LEU A 348 18.60 -12.11 -14.97
N ASN A 349 19.40 -11.08 -15.22
CA ASN A 349 20.64 -11.17 -16.00
C ASN A 349 21.84 -11.67 -15.18
N SER A 350 21.77 -11.61 -13.85
CA SER A 350 22.83 -12.10 -12.96
C SER A 350 23.08 -13.62 -13.08
N ILE A 351 22.09 -14.37 -13.58
CA ILE A 351 22.09 -15.85 -13.64
C ILE A 351 22.79 -16.39 -14.93
N ARG A 352 23.09 -15.57 -15.95
CA ARG A 352 23.48 -16.08 -17.28
C ARG A 352 24.69 -15.45 -18.00
N PHE A 353 25.38 -14.46 -17.44
CA PHE A 353 26.41 -13.74 -18.21
C PHE A 353 27.81 -13.71 -17.58
N ASP A 354 28.81 -13.98 -18.45
CA ASP A 354 30.23 -13.66 -18.26
C ASP A 354 30.42 -12.19 -17.85
N PHE A 355 31.35 -11.97 -16.92
CA PHE A 355 31.65 -10.70 -16.28
C PHE A 355 31.95 -9.56 -17.29
N THR A 356 32.48 -9.89 -18.47
CA THR A 356 32.83 -8.94 -19.54
C THR A 356 31.61 -8.42 -20.30
N LYS A 357 30.55 -9.21 -20.45
CA LYS A 357 29.27 -8.74 -21.05
C LYS A 357 28.45 -7.90 -20.08
N LYS A 358 28.64 -8.09 -18.76
CA LYS A 358 28.05 -7.22 -17.72
C LYS A 358 28.58 -5.79 -17.79
N LEU A 359 29.86 -5.61 -18.12
CA LEU A 359 30.48 -4.30 -18.39
C LEU A 359 29.81 -3.55 -19.55
N PHE A 360 29.45 -4.27 -20.63
CA PHE A 360 28.80 -3.69 -21.80
C PHE A 360 27.36 -3.24 -21.52
N LEU A 361 26.64 -4.02 -20.71
CA LEU A 361 25.28 -3.70 -20.25
C LEU A 361 25.26 -2.51 -19.28
N PHE A 362 26.25 -2.42 -18.39
CA PHE A 362 26.41 -1.27 -17.49
C PHE A 362 26.77 0.01 -18.26
N TYR A 363 27.64 -0.08 -19.27
CA TYR A 363 27.99 1.05 -20.15
C TYR A 363 26.77 1.62 -20.90
N HIS A 364 25.83 0.75 -21.31
CA HIS A 364 24.56 1.19 -21.89
C HIS A 364 23.62 1.83 -20.87
N LEU A 365 23.60 1.36 -19.62
CA LEU A 365 22.80 1.94 -18.54
C LEU A 365 23.33 3.32 -18.11
N THR A 366 24.65 3.53 -18.07
CA THR A 366 25.24 4.83 -17.74
C THR A 366 25.04 5.88 -18.83
N ASN A 367 24.79 5.47 -20.08
CA ASN A 367 24.48 6.37 -21.19
C ASN A 367 22.97 6.63 -21.36
N PHE A 368 22.11 5.96 -20.59
CA PHE A 368 20.65 6.11 -20.64
C PHE A 368 20.08 6.98 -19.51
N ILE A 369 20.90 7.34 -18.51
CA ILE A 369 20.64 8.34 -17.47
C ILE A 369 21.25 9.66 -17.94
#